data_AF-A0A3B7DAS0-F1
#
_entry.id   AF-A0A3B7DAS0-F1
#
_cell.length_a   1.000
_cell.length_b   1.000
_cell.length_c   1.000
_cell.angle_alpha   90.00
_cell.angle_beta   90.00
_cell.angle_gamma   90.00
#
_symmetry.space_group_name_H-M   'P 1'
#
loop_
_entity.id
_entity.type
_entity.pdbx_description
1 polymer ?
#
loop_
_entity_poly.entity_id
_entity_poly.type
_entity_poly.pdbx_seq_one_letter_code
_entity_poly.pdbx_strand_id
1 'polypeptide(L)'
;MSSPRLALSAVALLAGAACSASGTIGGSKGISGSALAEDISERITTISDAKPESVDCPDGLDAEVGATATCEMVQEGVRVTLAIEATKVAKDEGTLGFS
;
A
#
# COMPACT_ATOMS: atom_id res chain seq x y z
N MET A 1 55.08 -7.40 -22.43
CA MET A 1 53.70 -7.21 -22.93
C MET A 1 52.90 -6.52 -21.84
N SER A 2 52.15 -5.47 -22.18
CA SER A 2 51.14 -4.70 -21.42
C SER A 2 51.44 -4.22 -19.98
N SER A 3 51.81 -2.94 -19.88
CA SER A 3 51.18 -1.99 -18.92
C SER A 3 49.92 -1.39 -19.59
N PRO A 4 48.95 -0.66 -18.96
CA PRO A 4 48.94 0.04 -17.66
C PRO A 4 47.59 -0.19 -16.89
N ARG A 5 47.16 0.44 -15.79
CA ARG A 5 47.06 1.86 -15.42
C ARG A 5 46.82 1.98 -13.91
N LEU A 6 47.51 2.94 -13.28
CA LEU A 6 47.11 3.52 -12.00
C LEU A 6 45.70 4.13 -12.13
N ALA A 7 44.85 3.93 -11.13
CA ALA A 7 43.73 4.82 -10.81
C ALA A 7 43.50 4.75 -9.29
N LEU A 8 44.21 5.60 -8.55
CA LEU A 8 43.65 6.69 -7.76
C LEU A 8 42.44 6.29 -6.90
N SER A 9 42.72 6.03 -5.62
CA SER A 9 41.76 6.29 -4.54
C SER A 9 41.37 7.77 -4.55
N ALA A 10 40.08 8.06 -4.65
CA ALA A 10 39.53 9.34 -4.23
C ALA A 10 38.03 9.24 -3.93
N VAL A 11 37.73 9.49 -2.66
CA VAL A 11 36.64 10.36 -2.18
C VAL A 11 35.20 9.88 -2.39
N ALA A 12 34.62 9.48 -1.26
CA ALA A 12 33.19 9.46 -0.99
C ALA A 12 32.53 10.80 -1.35
N LEU A 13 31.30 10.72 -1.89
CA LEU A 13 30.11 11.56 -1.63
C LEU A 13 29.22 11.55 -2.88
N LEU A 14 27.93 11.28 -2.65
CA LEU A 14 26.70 11.60 -3.41
C LEU A 14 25.72 10.42 -3.20
N ALA A 15 24.92 10.42 -2.13
CA ALA A 15 23.63 11.12 -2.00
C ALA A 15 22.60 10.66 -3.03
N GLY A 16 21.51 10.08 -2.56
CA GLY A 16 20.33 9.82 -3.38
C GLY A 16 19.57 8.60 -2.87
N ALA A 17 18.53 8.86 -2.08
CA ALA A 17 17.40 8.03 -1.70
C ALA A 17 17.51 6.52 -1.96
N ALA A 18 17.29 5.76 -0.89
CA ALA A 18 16.80 4.39 -0.94
C ALA A 18 15.93 4.21 -2.19
N CYS A 19 16.38 3.38 -3.13
CA CYS A 19 15.42 2.73 -4.00
C CYS A 19 14.35 2.20 -3.05
N SER A 20 13.11 2.64 -3.21
CA SER A 20 11.98 1.90 -2.69
C SER A 20 12.05 0.55 -3.36
N ALA A 21 12.83 -0.35 -2.78
CA ALA A 21 12.60 -1.75 -2.91
C ALA A 21 11.23 -1.98 -2.26
N SER A 22 10.16 -1.72 -3.01
CA SER A 22 8.94 -2.53 -2.88
C SER A 22 9.22 -3.87 -3.56
N GLY A 23 10.34 -4.49 -3.19
CA GLY A 23 10.59 -5.89 -3.41
C GLY A 23 10.01 -6.62 -2.21
N THR A 24 8.69 -6.78 -2.17
CA THR A 24 8.07 -7.83 -1.37
C THR A 24 8.00 -9.08 -2.23
N ILE A 25 9.12 -9.80 -2.26
CA ILE A 25 9.12 -11.22 -2.58
C ILE A 25 8.36 -11.90 -1.43
N GLY A 26 7.09 -12.28 -1.65
CA GLY A 26 6.37 -13.13 -0.70
C GLY A 26 4.88 -12.86 -0.56
N GLY A 27 4.10 -13.29 -1.56
CA GLY A 27 2.96 -14.19 -1.32
C GLY A 27 1.81 -13.74 -0.41
N SER A 28 0.99 -12.81 -0.88
CA SER A 28 -0.46 -12.89 -0.73
C SER A 28 -1.06 -12.09 -1.88
N LYS A 29 -1.89 -12.74 -2.71
CA LYS A 29 -2.64 -12.08 -3.77
C LYS A 29 -3.72 -11.27 -3.05
N GLY A 30 -3.44 -10.04 -2.64
CA GLY A 30 -4.29 -9.24 -1.74
C GLY A 30 -3.68 -7.91 -1.37
N ILE A 31 -4.45 -7.08 -0.67
CA ILE A 31 -4.01 -5.82 -0.06
C ILE A 31 -3.91 -6.02 1.46
N SER A 32 -2.80 -5.59 2.06
CA SER A 32 -2.62 -5.69 3.51
C SER A 32 -3.60 -4.78 4.25
N GLY A 33 -3.86 -5.10 5.52
CA GLY A 33 -4.70 -4.29 6.40
C GLY A 33 -4.34 -2.80 6.40
N SER A 34 -3.06 -2.48 6.55
CA SER A 34 -2.57 -1.09 6.53
C SER A 34 -2.82 -0.39 5.19
N ALA A 35 -2.55 -1.07 4.08
CA ALA A 35 -2.74 -0.50 2.75
C ALA A 35 -4.22 -0.33 2.40
N LEU A 36 -5.08 -1.25 2.88
CA LEU A 36 -6.52 -1.15 2.75
C LEU A 36 -7.08 0.02 3.56
N ALA A 37 -6.61 0.21 4.79
CA ALA A 37 -7.01 1.33 5.63
C ALA A 37 -6.63 2.69 5.02
N GLU A 38 -5.45 2.78 4.39
CA GLU A 38 -5.01 3.97 3.65
C GLU A 38 -5.91 4.23 2.42
N ASP A 39 -6.15 3.23 1.57
CA ASP A 39 -7.02 3.37 0.38
C ASP A 39 -8.45 3.80 0.77
N ILE A 40 -9.02 3.20 1.83
CA ILE A 40 -10.35 3.59 2.34
C ILE A 40 -10.34 5.03 2.85
N SER A 41 -9.33 5.42 3.62
CA SER A 41 -9.22 6.78 4.17
C SER A 41 -9.13 7.83 3.07
N GLU A 42 -8.34 7.57 2.03
CA GLU A 42 -8.19 8.46 0.87
C GLU A 42 -9.48 8.57 0.07
N ARG A 43 -10.17 7.45 -0.16
CA ARG A 43 -11.47 7.45 -0.84
C ARG A 43 -12.47 8.29 -0.06
N ILE A 44 -12.64 8.04 1.23
CA ILE A 44 -13.59 8.80 2.08
C ILE A 44 -13.28 10.30 2.04
N THR A 45 -11.99 10.66 2.14
CA THR A 45 -11.57 12.07 2.03
C THR A 45 -11.94 12.64 0.66
N THR A 46 -11.83 11.86 -0.42
CA THR A 46 -12.17 12.30 -1.79
C THR A 46 -13.68 12.47 -2.01
N ILE A 47 -14.52 11.60 -1.45
CA ILE A 47 -15.99 11.68 -1.64
C ILE A 47 -16.68 12.63 -0.66
N SER A 48 -16.11 12.82 0.54
CA SER A 48 -16.77 13.57 1.61
C SER A 48 -16.02 14.83 2.04
N ASP A 49 -14.83 15.12 1.49
CA ASP A 49 -13.90 16.18 1.94
C ASP A 49 -13.61 16.11 3.46
N ALA A 50 -13.91 14.96 4.07
CA ALA A 50 -13.81 14.71 5.50
C ALA A 50 -12.89 13.52 5.70
N LYS A 51 -11.76 13.78 6.37
CA LYS A 51 -10.83 12.72 6.74
C LYS A 51 -11.35 12.00 7.99
N PRO A 52 -11.45 10.65 8.00
CA PRO A 52 -11.69 9.91 9.22
C PRO A 52 -10.55 10.11 10.23
N GLU A 53 -10.87 10.07 11.52
CA GLU A 53 -9.89 10.19 12.60
C GLU A 53 -8.93 8.99 12.59
N SER A 54 -9.48 7.79 12.37
CA SER A 54 -8.71 6.58 12.13
C SER A 54 -9.50 5.58 11.29
N VAL A 55 -8.77 4.76 10.53
CA VAL A 55 -9.29 3.55 9.90
C VAL A 55 -8.31 2.44 10.27
N ASP A 56 -8.84 1.33 10.78
CA ASP A 56 -8.07 0.13 11.11
C ASP A 56 -8.68 -1.07 10.41
N CYS A 57 -7.85 -1.87 9.75
CA CYS A 57 -8.28 -3.06 9.03
C CYS A 57 -7.32 -4.19 9.44
N PRO A 58 -7.64 -5.01 10.46
CA PRO A 58 -6.68 -5.97 11.01
C PRO A 58 -6.34 -7.10 10.03
N ASP A 59 -7.32 -7.55 9.24
CA ASP A 59 -7.20 -8.76 8.43
C ASP A 59 -6.70 -8.49 6.99
N GLY A 60 -6.82 -7.25 6.50
CA GLY A 60 -6.61 -6.94 5.07
C GLY A 60 -7.69 -7.55 4.17
N LEU A 61 -7.51 -7.44 2.86
CA LEU A 61 -8.46 -7.98 1.89
C LEU A 61 -7.74 -8.85 0.87
N ASP A 62 -8.14 -10.12 0.81
CA ASP A 62 -7.65 -11.04 -0.20
C ASP A 62 -8.13 -10.62 -1.59
N ALA A 63 -7.26 -10.76 -2.59
CA ALA A 63 -7.61 -10.53 -4.00
C ALA A 63 -8.28 -11.77 -4.57
N GLU A 64 -9.42 -12.13 -3.96
CA GLU A 64 -10.36 -13.13 -4.40
C GLU A 64 -11.74 -12.48 -4.48
N VAL A 65 -12.48 -12.73 -5.57
CA VAL A 65 -13.82 -12.16 -5.72
C VAL A 65 -14.73 -12.75 -4.65
N GLY A 66 -15.41 -11.89 -3.88
CA GLY A 66 -16.24 -12.28 -2.75
C GLY A 66 -15.48 -12.42 -1.42
N ALA A 67 -14.17 -12.19 -1.39
CA ALA A 67 -13.45 -12.04 -0.13
C ALA A 67 -13.97 -10.82 0.63
N THR A 68 -14.05 -10.92 1.95
CA THR A 68 -14.54 -9.84 2.82
C THR A 68 -13.50 -9.45 3.86
N ALA A 69 -13.30 -8.16 4.04
CA ALA A 69 -12.50 -7.59 5.10
C ALA A 69 -13.40 -6.79 6.05
N THR A 70 -13.12 -6.88 7.35
CA THR A 70 -13.77 -6.03 8.35
C THR A 70 -12.79 -4.91 8.72
N CYS A 71 -13.24 -3.66 8.60
CA CYS A 71 -12.48 -2.50 9.04
C CYS A 71 -13.27 -1.72 10.08
N GLU A 72 -12.57 -1.07 10.99
CA GLU A 72 -13.14 -0.12 11.95
C GLU A 72 -12.70 1.29 11.60
N MET A 73 -13.66 2.18 11.44
CA MET A 73 -13.42 3.60 11.21
C MET A 73 -13.91 4.40 12.40
N VAL A 74 -13.17 5.43 12.78
CA VAL A 74 -13.61 6.44 13.75
C VAL A 74 -13.77 7.78 13.04
N GLN A 75 -14.93 8.38 13.22
CA GLN A 75 -15.27 9.69 12.68
C GLN A 75 -15.98 10.49 13.77
N GLU A 76 -15.43 11.65 14.16
CA GLU A 76 -15.99 12.52 15.20
C GLU A 76 -16.24 11.78 16.54
N GLY A 77 -15.34 10.88 16.93
CA GLY A 77 -15.48 10.05 18.12
C GLY A 77 -16.50 8.90 18.00
N VAL A 78 -17.15 8.70 16.85
CA VAL A 78 -18.06 7.58 16.59
C VAL A 78 -17.31 6.46 15.87
N ARG A 79 -17.34 5.25 16.42
CA ARG A 79 -16.78 4.05 15.78
C ARG A 79 -17.83 3.38 14.89
N VAL A 80 -17.45 3.10 13.65
CA VAL A 80 -18.26 2.47 12.61
C VAL A 80 -17.51 1.25 12.07
N THR A 81 -18.19 0.11 11.98
CA THR A 81 -17.63 -1.10 11.36
C THR A 81 -18.01 -1.13 9.87
N LEU A 82 -17.00 -1.25 9.01
CA LEU A 82 -17.13 -1.34 7.56
C LEU A 82 -16.87 -2.79 7.13
N ALA A 83 -17.83 -3.38 6.42
CA ALA A 83 -17.63 -4.65 5.73
C ALA A 83 -17.30 -4.37 4.27
N ILE A 84 -16.09 -4.69 3.86
CA ILE A 84 -15.59 -4.45 2.51
C ILE A 84 -15.55 -5.77 1.77
N GLU A 85 -16.19 -5.83 0.61
CA GLU A 85 -16.18 -7.01 -0.25
C GLU A 85 -15.34 -6.73 -1.51
N ALA A 86 -14.46 -7.66 -1.85
CA ALA A 86 -13.73 -7.65 -3.10
C ALA A 86 -14.66 -7.99 -4.27
N THR A 87 -15.18 -6.97 -4.94
CA THR A 87 -16.07 -7.15 -6.12
C THR A 87 -15.31 -7.36 -7.43
N LYS A 88 -14.09 -6.84 -7.51
CA LYS A 88 -13.22 -6.97 -8.68
C LYS A 88 -11.80 -7.24 -8.26
N VAL A 89 -11.20 -8.27 -8.87
CA VAL A 89 -9.78 -8.54 -8.78
C VAL A 89 -9.19 -8.29 -10.16
N ALA A 90 -8.47 -7.18 -10.32
CA ALA A 90 -7.69 -6.96 -11.53
C ALA A 90 -6.60 -8.04 -11.59
N LYS A 91 -6.56 -8.81 -12.69
CA LYS A 91 -5.52 -9.82 -12.93
C LYS A 91 -4.22 -9.25 -13.49
N ASP A 92 -4.18 -7.95 -13.71
CA ASP A 92 -3.00 -7.25 -14.19
C ASP A 92 -2.62 -6.18 -13.17
N GLU A 93 -1.33 -6.03 -12.98
CA GLU A 93 -0.72 -5.26 -11.91
C GLU A 93 -1.40 -3.91 -11.66
N GLY A 94 -1.88 -3.74 -10.43
CA GLY A 94 -2.05 -2.43 -9.80
C GLY A 94 -3.13 -1.53 -10.37
N THR A 95 -4.40 -1.95 -10.35
CA THR A 95 -5.53 -1.03 -10.07
C THR A 95 -6.76 -1.84 -9.65
N LEU A 96 -7.12 -1.83 -8.38
CA LEU A 96 -8.41 -2.35 -7.92
C LEU A 96 -9.42 -1.20 -7.91
N GLY A 97 -10.41 -1.29 -8.79
CA GLY A 97 -11.51 -0.34 -8.87
C GLY A 97 -12.72 -0.85 -8.11
N PHE A 98 -13.23 -0.07 -7.17
CA PHE A 98 -14.47 -0.34 -6.43
C PHE A 98 -15.61 0.53 -7.01
N SER A 99 -16.81 -0.04 -7.06
CA SER A 99 -18.07 0.57 -7.52
C SER A 99 -18.94 1.01 -6.37
#